data_AF-A0A8D8FZ64-F1
#
_entry.id   AF-A0A8D8FZ64-F1
#
_cell.length_a   1.000
_cell.length_b   1.000
_cell.length_c   1.000
_cell.angle_alpha   90.00
_cell.angle_beta   90.00
_cell.angle_gamma   90.00
#
_symmetry.space_group_name_H-M   'P 1'
#
loop_
_entity.id
_entity.type
_entity.pdbx_description
1 polymer ?
#
loop_
_entity_poly.entity_id
_entity_poly.type
_entity_poly.pdbx_seq_one_letter_code
_entity_poly.pdbx_strand_id
1 'polypeptide(L)'
;MKLNLRSTTTVCLLILLVLVGDSMARRGRARGRTKSRMQIGLPITGKYRDPESDQYYNNNNGAKITLASHFDYEYVLGHKIAFLCVARGTPRPTITWFKDGVEIFSHLYLHVCTNP
;
A
#
# COMPACT_ATOMS: atom_id res chain seq x y z
N MET A 1 -15.27 -62.59 35.27
CA MET A 1 -15.54 -61.15 35.12
C MET A 1 -15.59 -60.84 33.62
N LYS A 2 -16.78 -60.89 32.99
CA LYS A 2 -16.93 -60.73 31.53
C LYS A 2 -16.91 -59.23 31.21
N LEU A 3 -15.79 -58.73 30.72
CA LEU A 3 -15.72 -57.36 30.18
C LEU A 3 -16.62 -57.30 28.95
N ASN A 4 -17.67 -56.47 29.01
CA ASN A 4 -18.66 -56.35 27.94
C ASN A 4 -17.99 -55.72 26.72
N LEU A 5 -17.73 -56.54 25.69
CA LEU A 5 -17.07 -56.16 24.44
C LEU A 5 -17.67 -54.89 23.81
N ARG A 6 -19.00 -54.73 23.93
CA ARG A 6 -19.75 -53.55 23.46
C ARG A 6 -19.34 -52.26 24.20
N SER A 7 -19.07 -52.35 25.49
CA SER A 7 -18.62 -51.23 26.32
C SER A 7 -17.17 -50.86 26.02
N THR A 8 -16.33 -51.83 25.67
CA THR A 8 -14.94 -51.56 25.28
C THR A 8 -14.88 -50.89 23.91
N THR A 9 -15.70 -51.34 22.95
CA THR A 9 -15.77 -50.73 21.62
C THR A 9 -16.28 -49.30 21.64
N THR A 10 -17.28 -48.97 22.48
CA THR A 10 -17.79 -47.60 22.59
C THR A 10 -16.76 -46.67 23.24
N VAL A 11 -16.05 -47.13 24.28
CA VAL A 11 -14.96 -46.35 24.90
C VAL A 11 -13.83 -46.10 23.91
N CYS A 12 -13.41 -47.12 23.14
CA CYS A 12 -12.39 -46.95 22.10
C CYS A 12 -12.82 -45.97 21.00
N LEU A 13 -14.08 -46.00 20.56
CA LEU A 13 -14.63 -45.06 19.57
C LEU A 13 -14.64 -43.62 20.10
N LEU A 14 -15.03 -43.41 21.35
CA LEU A 14 -15.03 -42.08 21.97
C LEU A 14 -13.61 -41.52 22.12
N ILE A 15 -12.64 -42.37 22.49
CA ILE A 15 -11.22 -41.97 22.56
C ILE A 15 -10.69 -41.59 21.18
N LEU A 16 -11.00 -42.37 20.14
CA LEU A 16 -10.62 -42.05 18.76
C LEU A 16 -11.23 -40.73 18.29
N LEU A 17 -12.49 -40.44 18.62
CA LEU A 17 -13.13 -39.17 18.28
C LEU A 17 -12.46 -37.96 18.97
N VAL A 18 -12.00 -38.13 20.21
CA VAL A 18 -11.25 -37.08 20.92
C VAL A 18 -9.86 -36.87 20.33
N LEU A 19 -9.16 -37.95 19.94
CA LEU A 19 -7.83 -37.88 19.32
C LEU A 19 -7.85 -37.28 17.90
N VAL A 20 -8.96 -37.41 17.17
CA VAL A 20 -9.14 -36.81 15.82
C VAL A 20 -9.59 -35.33 15.91
N GLY A 21 -9.95 -34.85 17.10
CA GLY A 21 -10.63 -33.56 17.29
C GLY A 21 -9.77 -32.29 17.30
N ASP A 22 -8.44 -32.35 17.25
CA ASP A 22 -7.62 -31.17 17.64
C ASP A 22 -6.57 -30.70 16.62
N SER A 23 -6.89 -30.78 15.33
CA SER A 23 -6.03 -30.19 14.30
C SER A 23 -6.71 -29.07 13.51
N MET A 24 -7.38 -28.14 14.20
CA MET A 24 -7.53 -26.79 13.63
C MET A 24 -6.21 -26.04 13.84
N ALA A 25 -5.28 -26.31 12.94
CA ALA A 25 -4.05 -25.53 12.79
C ALA A 25 -4.43 -24.05 12.76
N ARG A 26 -4.10 -23.34 13.83
CA ARG A 26 -4.14 -21.87 13.89
C ARG A 26 -3.09 -21.37 12.89
N ARG A 27 -3.44 -21.31 11.60
CA ARG A 27 -2.72 -20.50 10.62
C ARG A 27 -2.84 -19.07 11.12
N GLY A 28 -1.81 -18.64 11.85
CA GLY A 28 -1.63 -17.24 12.20
C GLY A 28 -1.80 -16.44 10.92
N ARG A 29 -2.88 -15.67 10.86
CA ARG A 29 -3.14 -14.76 9.75
C ARG A 29 -1.99 -13.76 9.79
N ALA A 30 -0.99 -13.94 8.92
CA ALA A 30 0.05 -12.95 8.72
C ALA A 30 -0.68 -11.62 8.55
N ARG A 31 -0.44 -10.69 9.48
CA ARG A 31 -1.05 -9.37 9.45
C ARG A 31 -0.59 -8.75 8.14
N GLY A 32 -1.46 -8.81 7.14
CA GLY A 32 -1.18 -8.30 5.81
C GLY A 32 -0.69 -6.88 6.02
N ARG A 33 0.55 -6.60 5.63
CA ARG A 33 1.14 -5.26 5.68
C ARG A 33 0.12 -4.36 4.99
N THR A 34 -0.57 -3.51 5.75
CA THR A 34 -1.53 -2.57 5.20
C THR A 34 -0.74 -1.74 4.22
N LYS A 35 -0.86 -2.04 2.93
CA LYS A 35 -0.31 -1.16 1.90
C LYS A 35 -1.07 0.13 2.09
N SER A 36 -0.39 1.13 2.64
CA SER A 36 -0.85 2.51 2.63
C SER A 36 -1.26 2.80 1.20
N ARG A 37 -2.56 2.81 0.95
CA ARG A 37 -3.10 3.01 -0.38
C ARG A 37 -3.11 4.52 -0.55
N MET A 38 -1.93 5.07 -0.87
CA MET A 38 -1.78 6.50 -1.16
C MET A 38 -2.87 6.87 -2.18
N GLN A 39 -3.72 7.82 -1.82
CA GLN A 39 -4.71 8.34 -2.75
C GLN A 39 -4.01 9.26 -3.73
N ILE A 40 -3.43 8.67 -4.79
CA ILE A 40 -2.81 9.41 -5.88
C ILE A 40 -3.90 10.31 -6.50
N GLY A 41 -3.68 11.62 -6.44
CA GLY A 41 -4.55 12.62 -7.08
C GLY A 41 -5.29 13.57 -6.14
N LEU A 42 -5.29 13.34 -4.82
CA LEU A 42 -5.74 14.34 -3.85
C LEU A 42 -4.56 14.93 -3.06
N PRO A 43 -4.64 16.20 -2.65
CA PRO A 43 -3.70 16.75 -1.68
C PRO A 43 -3.78 15.97 -0.36
N ILE A 44 -2.71 16.02 0.44
CA ILE A 44 -2.64 15.32 1.74
C ILE A 44 -3.84 15.68 2.64
N THR A 45 -4.34 16.91 2.51
CA THR A 45 -5.52 17.43 3.22
C THR A 45 -6.86 16.83 2.76
N GLY A 46 -6.89 16.16 1.60
CA GLY A 46 -8.12 15.67 0.97
C GLY A 46 -9.02 16.77 0.37
N LYS A 47 -8.59 18.03 0.39
CA LYS A 47 -9.31 19.20 -0.14
C LYS A 47 -8.38 20.09 -0.95
N TYR A 48 -8.83 20.53 -2.13
CA TYR A 48 -8.10 21.53 -2.90
C TYR A 48 -8.20 22.90 -2.21
N ARG A 49 -7.32 23.83 -2.60
CA ARG A 49 -7.14 25.12 -1.93
C ARG A 49 -8.38 26.03 -2.04
N ASP A 50 -9.10 25.93 -3.15
CA ASP A 50 -10.22 26.80 -3.52
C ASP A 50 -11.18 26.08 -4.51
N PRO A 51 -12.41 26.57 -4.70
CA PRO A 51 -13.41 25.94 -5.58
C PRO A 51 -13.00 25.90 -7.06
N GLU A 52 -12.16 26.83 -7.51
CA GLU A 52 -11.67 26.86 -8.89
C GLU A 52 -10.70 25.69 -9.14
N SER A 53 -9.80 25.45 -8.18
CA SER A 53 -8.92 24.28 -8.16
C SER A 53 -9.73 22.98 -8.15
N ASP A 54 -10.78 22.90 -7.31
CA ASP A 54 -11.69 21.75 -7.30
C ASP A 54 -12.25 21.48 -8.70
N GLN A 55 -12.74 22.51 -9.38
CA GLN A 55 -13.29 22.39 -10.73
C GLN A 55 -12.23 21.97 -11.75
N TYR A 56 -11.02 22.53 -11.67
CA TYR A 56 -9.92 22.21 -12.58
C TYR A 56 -9.46 20.75 -12.44
N TYR A 57 -9.06 20.32 -11.24
CA TYR A 57 -8.47 18.98 -11.06
C TYR A 57 -9.49 17.85 -11.21
N ASN A 58 -10.76 18.11 -10.90
CA ASN A 58 -11.83 17.12 -11.06
C ASN A 58 -12.36 17.03 -12.51
N ASN A 59 -12.08 18.00 -13.39
CA ASN A 59 -12.48 17.89 -14.78
C ASN A 59 -11.69 16.80 -15.56
N ASN A 60 -12.16 16.45 -16.75
CA ASN A 60 -11.56 15.41 -17.60
C ASN A 60 -10.19 15.79 -18.20
N ASN A 61 -9.99 17.08 -18.49
CA ASN A 61 -8.77 17.68 -19.03
C ASN A 61 -7.78 18.13 -17.94
N GLY A 62 -8.19 18.11 -16.67
CA GLY A 62 -7.42 18.57 -15.52
C GLY A 62 -6.15 17.75 -15.34
N ALA A 63 -5.15 18.37 -14.71
CA ALA A 63 -3.92 17.67 -14.38
C ALA A 63 -4.20 16.52 -13.39
N LYS A 64 -3.76 15.30 -13.71
CA LYS A 64 -3.92 14.12 -12.85
C LYS A 64 -2.59 13.38 -12.78
N ILE A 65 -2.10 13.16 -11.57
CA ILE A 65 -0.95 12.28 -11.32
C ILE A 65 -1.42 10.85 -11.57
N THR A 66 -0.75 10.13 -12.47
CA THR A 66 -1.07 8.74 -12.82
C THR A 66 -0.13 7.76 -12.14
N LEU A 67 1.09 8.20 -11.81
CA LEU A 67 2.10 7.39 -11.14
C LEU A 67 3.01 8.28 -10.31
N ALA A 68 3.30 7.85 -9.08
CA ALA A 68 4.22 8.56 -8.19
C ALA A 68 4.98 7.57 -7.29
N SER A 69 6.16 7.99 -6.82
CA SER A 69 6.87 7.28 -5.75
C SER A 69 6.06 7.25 -4.46
N HIS A 70 6.29 6.21 -3.65
CA HIS A 70 5.68 6.08 -2.33
C HIS A 70 6.18 7.19 -1.39
N PHE A 71 5.31 7.74 -0.54
CA PHE A 71 5.66 8.84 0.36
C PHE A 71 6.49 8.39 1.58
N ASP A 72 6.26 7.17 2.06
CA ASP A 72 7.04 6.49 3.11
C ASP A 72 7.78 5.28 2.51
N TYR A 73 9.04 5.47 2.16
CA TYR A 73 9.93 4.40 1.73
C TYR A 73 11.27 4.48 2.46
N GLU A 74 11.75 3.33 2.93
CA GLU A 74 13.03 3.21 3.63
C GLU A 74 14.17 3.03 2.63
N TYR A 75 15.29 3.72 2.84
CA TYR A 75 16.47 3.65 1.97
C TYR A 75 17.74 3.40 2.78
N VAL A 76 18.70 2.73 2.15
CA VAL A 76 20.04 2.49 2.72
C VAL A 76 20.92 3.72 2.50
N LEU A 77 21.65 4.12 3.54
CA LEU A 77 22.58 5.24 3.47
C LEU A 77 23.69 5.00 2.44
N GLY A 78 24.12 6.07 1.76
CA GLY A 78 25.17 6.02 0.74
C GLY A 78 24.70 5.61 -0.66
N HIS A 79 23.44 5.20 -0.83
CA HIS A 79 22.87 4.88 -2.14
C HIS A 79 22.12 6.05 -2.78
N LYS A 80 22.06 6.06 -4.11
CA LYS A 80 21.24 7.00 -4.87
C LYS A 80 19.75 6.65 -4.70
N ILE A 81 18.93 7.68 -4.55
CA ILE A 81 17.46 7.57 -4.49
C ILE A 81 16.85 8.17 -5.75
N ALA A 82 15.72 7.61 -6.19
CA ALA A 82 14.99 8.08 -7.36
C ALA A 82 13.52 8.33 -7.01
N PHE A 83 13.04 9.53 -7.32
CA PHE A 83 11.63 9.89 -7.20
C PHE A 83 10.99 9.97 -8.58
N LEU A 84 9.82 9.37 -8.72
CA LEU A 84 9.04 9.34 -9.95
C LEU A 84 7.76 10.13 -9.76
N CYS A 85 7.39 10.91 -10.77
CA CYS A 85 6.08 11.53 -10.91
C CYS A 85 5.71 11.53 -12.39
N VAL A 86 4.53 11.00 -12.71
CA VAL A 86 3.94 11.04 -14.05
C VAL A 86 2.58 11.67 -13.92
N ALA A 87 2.35 12.71 -14.72
CA ALA A 87 1.08 13.43 -14.74
C ALA A 87 0.58 13.55 -16.18
N ARG A 88 -0.75 13.55 -16.33
CA ARG A 88 -1.45 13.82 -17.59
C ARG A 88 -2.35 15.04 -17.42
N GLY A 89 -2.65 15.74 -18.50
CA GLY A 89 -3.54 16.90 -18.49
C GLY A 89 -3.55 17.57 -19.86
N THR A 90 -4.54 18.41 -20.11
CA THR A 90 -4.61 19.30 -21.28
C THR A 90 -4.91 20.71 -20.78
N PRO A 91 -3.92 21.63 -20.78
CA PRO A 91 -2.56 21.50 -21.34
C PRO A 91 -1.66 20.54 -20.55
N ARG A 92 -0.54 20.14 -21.16
CA ARG A 92 0.45 19.24 -20.53
C ARG A 92 0.95 19.85 -19.21
N PRO A 93 0.90 19.12 -18.09
CA PRO A 93 1.34 19.65 -16.81
C PRO A 93 2.87 19.75 -16.73
N THR A 94 3.36 20.81 -16.08
CA THR A 94 4.77 20.97 -15.70
C THR A 94 4.97 20.42 -14.29
N ILE A 95 5.98 19.57 -14.12
CA ILE A 95 6.32 18.98 -12.82
C ILE A 95 7.44 19.79 -12.17
N THR A 96 7.20 20.29 -10.97
CA THR A 96 8.19 20.95 -10.11
C THR A 96 8.39 20.15 -8.83
N TRP A 97 9.61 20.13 -8.32
CA TRP A 97 9.98 19.35 -7.14
C TRP A 97 10.40 20.28 -6.01
N PHE A 98 10.01 19.94 -4.78
CA PHE A 98 10.32 20.72 -3.59
C PHE A 98 10.98 19.83 -2.53
N LYS A 99 11.99 20.39 -1.85
CA LYS A 99 12.57 19.82 -0.63
C LYS A 99 12.48 20.88 0.48
N ASP A 100 11.84 20.51 1.59
CA ASP A 100 11.68 21.39 2.76
C ASP A 100 11.06 22.76 2.42
N GLY A 101 10.10 22.77 1.48
CA GLY A 101 9.44 23.98 1.00
C GLY A 101 10.23 24.80 -0.03
N VAL A 102 11.44 24.38 -0.39
CA VAL A 102 12.29 25.05 -1.39
C VAL A 102 12.24 24.27 -2.70
N GLU A 103 11.99 24.97 -3.81
CA GLU A 103 12.04 24.36 -5.14
C GLU A 103 13.47 23.91 -5.48
N ILE A 104 13.60 22.70 -6.01
CA ILE A 104 14.90 22.10 -6.36
C ILE A 104 15.08 22.04 -7.87
N PHE A 105 16.29 22.39 -8.29
CA PHE A 105 16.74 22.34 -9.68
C PHE A 105 17.89 21.35 -9.83
N SER A 106 18.20 20.98 -11.08
CA SER A 106 19.34 20.12 -11.36
C SER A 106 20.65 20.74 -10.82
N HIS A 107 21.41 19.92 -10.09
CA HIS A 107 22.69 20.26 -9.47
C HIS A 107 23.65 19.05 -9.56
N LEU A 108 24.92 19.23 -9.16
CA LEU A 108 25.96 18.19 -9.21
C LEU A 108 25.55 16.83 -8.59
N TYR A 109 24.67 16.85 -7.58
CA TYR A 109 24.23 15.66 -6.86
C TYR A 109 22.73 15.36 -7.04
N LEU A 110 22.05 16.12 -7.90
CA LEU A 110 20.60 16.02 -8.09
C LEU A 110 20.26 16.20 -9.56
N HIS A 111 19.65 15.19 -10.17
CA HIS A 111 19.22 15.25 -11.56
C HIS A 111 17.70 15.33 -11.62
N VAL A 112 17.16 16.41 -12.19
CA VAL A 112 15.73 16.54 -12.49
C VAL A 112 15.53 16.24 -13.97
N CYS A 113 14.88 15.11 -14.26
CA CYS A 113 14.54 14.72 -15.64
C CYS A 113 13.04 14.92 -15.86
N THR A 114 12.65 15.93 -16.64
CA THR A 114 11.30 16.09 -17.16
C THR A 114 11.28 15.61 -18.59
N ASN A 115 10.56 14.52 -18.89
CA ASN A 115 10.34 14.14 -20.28
C ASN A 115 9.41 15.19 -20.91
N PRO A 116 9.75 15.72 -22.11
CA PRO A 116 8.95 16.71 -22.83
C PRO A 116 7.78 16.11 -23.60
#